data_AF-A0A7W0WQG8-F1
#
_entry.id   AF-A0A7W0WQG8-F1
#
_cell.length_a   1.000
_cell.length_b   1.000
_cell.length_c   1.000
_cell.angle_alpha   90.00
_cell.angle_beta   90.00
_cell.angle_gamma   90.00
#
_symmetry.space_group_name_H-M   'P 1'
#
loop_
_entity.id
_entity.type
_entity.pdbx_description
1 polymer ?
#
loop_
_entity_poly.entity_id
_entity_poly.type
_entity_poly.pdbx_seq_one_letter_code
_entity_poly.pdbx_strand_id
1 'polypeptide(L)'
;MKRLRALGKQARWRFENEAVVELRLNGYDAGCTPSNISAVLNAEPVIELAIEGCDPEQLARLLALPGIERIKRLAISGWDATDGGAFVGRVLAKAQRVTSVVELRAGIKLGDAGLASLASADALGVCVHLALGMPDASTEAFAALAASPLGQQLETLEWGGETITDGLAKVIISMPCLQTFVASTGQASGFESVLGARFRERFIVENEPGMGYLLDGVKGISYRPPPKR
;
A
#
# COMPACT_ATOMS: atom_id res chain seq x y z
N MET A 1 -13.01 -7.23 22.57
CA MET A 1 -12.19 -8.44 22.87
C MET A 1 -12.74 -9.78 22.35
N LYS A 2 -13.98 -10.22 22.67
CA LYS A 2 -14.49 -11.54 22.20
C LYS A 2 -14.43 -11.71 20.66
N ARG A 3 -14.75 -10.65 19.91
CA ARG A 3 -14.72 -10.63 18.44
C ARG A 3 -13.30 -10.77 17.87
N LEU A 4 -12.33 -10.03 18.42
CA LEU A 4 -10.92 -10.15 18.03
C LEU A 4 -10.37 -11.56 18.25
N ARG A 5 -10.70 -12.18 19.40
CA ARG A 5 -10.30 -13.56 19.69
C ARG A 5 -10.91 -14.59 18.72
N ALA A 6 -12.04 -14.26 18.09
CA ALA A 6 -12.66 -15.13 17.09
C ALA A 6 -11.87 -15.20 15.77
N LEU A 7 -10.96 -14.24 15.52
CA LEU A 7 -10.11 -14.22 14.33
C LEU A 7 -8.96 -15.25 14.37
N GLY A 8 -8.76 -15.95 15.48
CA GLY A 8 -7.77 -17.02 15.58
C GLY A 8 -6.33 -16.51 15.75
N LYS A 9 -5.36 -17.36 15.39
CA LYS A 9 -3.93 -17.11 15.62
C LYS A 9 -3.28 -16.30 14.50
N GLN A 10 -3.93 -16.26 13.33
CA GLN A 10 -3.44 -15.52 12.16
C GLN A 10 -3.77 -14.04 12.17
N ALA A 11 -4.58 -13.58 13.14
CA ALA A 11 -4.83 -12.16 13.32
C ALA A 11 -3.97 -11.56 14.43
N ARG A 12 -3.42 -10.38 14.16
CA ARG A 12 -2.78 -9.52 15.16
C ARG A 12 -3.46 -8.16 15.14
N TRP A 13 -3.40 -7.43 16.24
CA TRP A 13 -4.01 -6.11 16.32
C TRP A 13 -3.22 -5.20 17.25
N ARG A 14 -3.29 -3.89 16.98
CA ARG A 14 -2.71 -2.85 17.82
C ARG A 14 -3.81 -1.95 18.35
N PHE A 15 -3.66 -1.58 19.62
CA PHE A 15 -4.53 -0.61 20.27
C PHE A 15 -3.92 0.78 20.27
N GLU A 16 -4.79 1.78 20.18
CA GLU A 16 -4.47 3.18 20.43
C GLU A 16 -5.68 3.82 21.11
N ASN A 17 -5.48 4.43 22.28
CA ASN A 17 -6.56 5.02 23.09
C ASN A 17 -7.75 4.06 23.28
N GLU A 18 -7.46 2.82 23.73
CA GLU A 18 -8.44 1.73 23.97
C GLU A 18 -9.19 1.20 22.73
N ALA A 19 -8.88 1.72 21.54
CA ALA A 19 -9.49 1.32 20.28
C ALA A 19 -8.53 0.47 19.44
N VAL A 20 -9.07 -0.56 18.76
CA VAL A 20 -8.29 -1.29 17.75
C VAL A 20 -8.16 -0.41 16.52
N VAL A 21 -6.95 0.11 16.28
CA VAL A 21 -6.67 0.99 15.13
C VAL A 21 -6.08 0.22 13.96
N GLU A 22 -5.35 -0.85 14.25
CA GLU A 22 -4.68 -1.68 13.27
C GLU A 22 -5.09 -3.14 13.43
N LEU A 23 -5.45 -3.75 12.30
CA LEU A 23 -5.70 -5.17 12.18
C LEU A 23 -4.74 -5.75 11.14
N ARG A 24 -3.98 -6.78 11.52
CA ARG A 24 -3.15 -7.56 10.60
C ARG A 24 -3.72 -8.96 10.46
N LEU A 25 -3.82 -9.43 9.23
CA LEU A 25 -4.30 -10.76 8.88
C LEU A 25 -3.19 -11.49 8.11
N ASN A 26 -2.75 -12.65 8.60
CA ASN A 26 -1.75 -13.49 7.96
C ASN A 26 -2.41 -14.77 7.41
N GLY A 27 -3.02 -14.65 6.24
CA GLY A 27 -3.81 -15.69 5.60
C GLY A 27 -5.19 -15.92 6.23
N TYR A 28 -5.90 -16.90 5.68
CA TYR A 28 -7.17 -17.40 6.19
C TYR A 28 -6.96 -18.70 6.96
N ASP A 29 -7.26 -18.70 8.26
CA ASP A 29 -7.47 -19.92 9.04
C ASP A 29 -8.95 -20.13 9.36
N ALA A 30 -9.29 -21.21 10.06
CA ALA A 30 -10.67 -21.52 10.44
C ALA A 30 -11.34 -20.42 11.30
N GLY A 31 -10.57 -19.55 11.96
CA GLY A 31 -11.06 -18.41 12.74
C GLY A 31 -11.17 -17.12 11.91
N CYS A 32 -10.28 -16.91 10.95
CA CYS A 32 -10.23 -15.74 10.08
C CYS A 32 -11.27 -15.80 8.93
N THR A 33 -12.53 -16.11 9.27
CA THR A 33 -13.62 -16.19 8.28
C THR A 33 -14.09 -14.79 7.85
N PRO A 34 -14.66 -14.62 6.65
CA PRO A 34 -15.21 -13.34 6.20
C PRO A 34 -16.23 -12.74 7.19
N SER A 35 -17.05 -13.59 7.81
CA SER A 35 -18.03 -13.18 8.81
C SER A 35 -17.38 -12.64 10.09
N ASN A 36 -16.31 -13.28 10.58
CA ASN A 36 -15.60 -12.81 11.77
C ASN A 36 -14.84 -11.51 11.50
N ILE A 37 -14.20 -11.41 10.33
CA ILE A 37 -13.51 -10.19 9.91
C ILE A 37 -14.51 -9.03 9.80
N SER A 38 -15.63 -9.23 9.10
CA SER A 38 -16.66 -8.18 8.96
C SER A 38 -17.25 -7.79 10.32
N ALA A 39 -17.46 -8.74 11.23
CA ALA A 39 -17.92 -8.42 12.58
C ALA A 39 -16.93 -7.53 13.35
N VAL A 40 -15.62 -7.72 13.16
CA VAL A 40 -14.59 -6.82 13.73
C VAL A 40 -14.57 -5.48 13.01
N LEU A 41 -14.54 -5.49 11.67
CA LEU A 41 -14.55 -4.27 10.84
C LEU A 41 -15.82 -3.44 10.97
N ASN A 42 -16.92 -3.95 11.52
CA ASN A 42 -18.12 -3.16 11.82
C ASN A 42 -18.15 -2.66 13.27
N ALA A 43 -17.49 -3.36 14.18
CA ALA A 43 -17.55 -3.10 15.61
C ALA A 43 -16.45 -2.19 16.11
N GLU A 44 -15.25 -2.37 15.57
CA GLU A 44 -14.03 -1.71 16.03
C GLU A 44 -13.66 -0.60 15.04
N PRO A 45 -13.08 0.52 15.48
CA PRO A 45 -12.70 1.64 14.61
C PRO A 45 -11.36 1.37 13.91
N VAL A 46 -11.26 0.21 13.26
CA VAL A 46 -10.06 -0.17 12.48
C VAL A 46 -9.92 0.81 11.32
N ILE A 47 -8.74 1.43 11.23
CA ILE A 47 -8.38 2.38 10.17
C ILE A 47 -7.15 1.92 9.39
N GLU A 48 -6.37 0.98 9.94
CA GLU A 48 -5.22 0.34 9.29
C GLU A 48 -5.49 -1.15 9.14
N LEU A 49 -5.39 -1.66 7.92
CA LEU A 49 -5.53 -3.07 7.61
C LEU A 49 -4.28 -3.54 6.88
N ALA A 50 -3.57 -4.50 7.46
CA ALA A 50 -2.49 -5.22 6.80
C ALA A 50 -2.94 -6.64 6.46
N ILE A 51 -2.70 -7.06 5.22
CA ILE A 51 -3.09 -8.37 4.70
C ILE A 51 -1.82 -9.03 4.16
N GLU A 52 -1.47 -10.16 4.75
CA GLU A 52 -0.31 -10.96 4.37
C GLU A 52 -0.80 -12.35 3.96
N GLY A 53 -0.22 -12.94 2.91
CA GLY A 53 -0.38 -14.37 2.60
C GLY A 53 -1.80 -14.85 2.24
N CYS A 54 -2.69 -13.96 1.79
CA CYS A 54 -4.06 -14.33 1.35
C CYS A 54 -4.09 -14.62 -0.15
N ASP A 55 -4.70 -15.67 -0.70
CA ASP A 55 -4.78 -15.77 -2.18
C ASP A 55 -5.61 -14.61 -2.82
N PRO A 56 -5.57 -14.39 -4.15
CA PRO A 56 -6.32 -13.31 -4.80
C PRO A 56 -7.84 -13.36 -4.58
N GLU A 57 -8.45 -14.54 -4.47
CA GLU A 57 -9.88 -14.67 -4.22
C GLU A 57 -10.23 -14.30 -2.78
N GLN A 58 -9.38 -14.69 -1.83
CA GLN A 58 -9.45 -14.29 -0.44
C GLN A 58 -9.36 -12.76 -0.32
N LEU A 59 -8.37 -12.13 -0.98
CA LEU A 59 -8.25 -10.68 -1.00
C LEU A 59 -9.52 -10.01 -1.56
N ALA A 60 -10.02 -10.49 -2.70
CA ALA A 60 -11.23 -9.94 -3.31
C ALA A 60 -12.44 -10.01 -2.37
N ARG A 61 -12.62 -11.15 -1.67
CA ARG A 61 -13.68 -11.30 -0.65
C ARG A 61 -13.49 -10.34 0.51
N LEU A 62 -12.27 -10.18 1.01
CA LEU A 62 -11.92 -9.29 2.11
C LEU A 62 -12.26 -7.82 1.77
N LEU A 63 -11.85 -7.37 0.58
CA LEU A 63 -12.07 -6.00 0.12
C LEU A 63 -13.55 -5.72 -0.27
N ALA A 64 -14.39 -6.75 -0.32
CA ALA A 64 -15.83 -6.62 -0.50
C ALA A 64 -16.60 -6.56 0.83
N LEU A 65 -15.95 -6.79 1.98
CA LEU A 65 -16.63 -6.84 3.27
C LEU A 65 -17.15 -5.48 3.74
N PRO A 66 -18.33 -5.43 4.40
CA PRO A 66 -18.77 -4.29 5.20
C PRO A 66 -17.72 -3.85 6.21
N GLY A 67 -17.49 -2.55 6.32
CA GLY A 67 -16.53 -1.90 7.21
C GLY A 67 -15.21 -1.51 6.53
N ILE A 68 -14.87 -2.11 5.36
CA ILE A 68 -13.64 -1.81 4.62
C ILE A 68 -13.56 -0.36 4.12
N GLU A 69 -14.71 0.29 3.90
CA GLU A 69 -14.86 1.68 3.47
C GLU A 69 -14.35 2.70 4.50
N ARG A 70 -13.96 2.26 5.69
CA ARG A 70 -13.36 3.10 6.73
C ARG A 70 -11.84 3.00 6.78
N ILE A 71 -11.26 1.99 6.11
CA ILE A 71 -9.82 1.78 6.09
C ILE A 71 -9.15 2.96 5.39
N LYS A 72 -8.19 3.56 6.09
CA LYS A 72 -7.37 4.67 5.63
C LYS A 72 -6.01 4.20 5.15
N ARG A 73 -5.44 3.17 5.78
CA ARG A 73 -4.17 2.57 5.38
C ARG A 73 -4.40 1.10 5.05
N LEU A 74 -4.07 0.72 3.82
CA LEU A 74 -4.16 -0.65 3.35
C LEU A 74 -2.77 -1.13 2.95
N ALA A 75 -2.27 -2.13 3.66
CA ALA A 75 -1.01 -2.79 3.34
C ALA A 75 -1.28 -4.22 2.88
N ILE A 76 -0.65 -4.63 1.78
CA ILE A 76 -0.83 -5.95 1.18
C ILE A 76 0.55 -6.52 0.84
N SER A 77 0.86 -7.71 1.34
CA SER A 77 2.15 -8.39 1.10
C SER A 77 2.02 -9.92 1.08
N GLY A 78 3.15 -10.60 0.84
CA GLY A 78 3.27 -12.05 1.07
C GLY A 78 2.85 -12.91 -0.12
N TRP A 79 3.07 -12.44 -1.36
CA TRP A 79 2.90 -13.24 -2.57
C TRP A 79 4.20 -13.45 -3.33
N ASP A 80 4.36 -14.67 -3.83
CA ASP A 80 5.43 -15.02 -4.75
C ASP A 80 5.19 -14.37 -6.12
N ALA A 81 6.29 -13.91 -6.69
CA ALA A 81 6.43 -12.93 -7.75
C ALA A 81 5.98 -13.37 -9.15
N THR A 82 5.61 -14.63 -9.34
CA THR A 82 5.50 -15.21 -10.68
C THR A 82 4.20 -14.85 -11.40
N ASP A 83 3.08 -14.68 -10.68
CA ASP A 83 1.79 -14.23 -11.26
C ASP A 83 0.94 -13.37 -10.30
N GLY A 84 1.25 -13.38 -8.98
CA GLY A 84 0.36 -12.85 -7.95
C GLY A 84 0.10 -11.35 -8.02
N GLY A 85 1.08 -10.51 -8.38
CA GLY A 85 0.88 -9.06 -8.30
C GLY A 85 0.01 -8.46 -9.40
N ALA A 86 0.01 -9.05 -10.60
CA ALA A 86 -0.94 -8.64 -11.64
C ALA A 86 -2.39 -8.88 -11.22
N PHE A 87 -2.66 -9.98 -10.50
CA PHE A 87 -3.99 -10.23 -9.92
C PHE A 87 -4.39 -9.16 -8.91
N VAL A 88 -3.45 -8.65 -8.14
CA VAL A 88 -3.74 -7.74 -7.03
C VAL A 88 -4.10 -6.37 -7.54
N GLY A 89 -3.36 -5.88 -8.54
CA GLY A 89 -3.77 -4.69 -9.28
C GLY A 89 -5.21 -4.83 -9.79
N ARG A 90 -5.56 -5.98 -10.38
CA ARG A 90 -6.94 -6.24 -10.85
C ARG A 90 -7.98 -6.31 -9.73
N VAL A 91 -7.64 -6.91 -8.59
CA VAL A 91 -8.54 -7.01 -7.44
C VAL A 91 -8.79 -5.61 -6.85
N LEU A 92 -7.73 -4.82 -6.65
CA LEU A 92 -7.83 -3.44 -6.16
C LEU A 92 -8.64 -2.55 -7.11
N ALA A 93 -8.42 -2.66 -8.43
CA ALA A 93 -9.18 -1.93 -9.43
C ALA A 93 -10.69 -2.22 -9.38
N LYS A 94 -11.08 -3.42 -8.93
CA LYS A 94 -12.48 -3.84 -8.77
C LYS A 94 -13.03 -3.64 -7.36
N ALA A 95 -12.21 -3.20 -6.40
CA ALA A 95 -12.58 -3.11 -5.00
C ALA A 95 -13.40 -1.84 -4.69
N GLN A 96 -14.64 -1.79 -5.18
CA GLN A 96 -15.52 -0.61 -5.13
C GLN A 96 -15.84 -0.07 -3.72
N ARG A 97 -15.59 -0.85 -2.66
CA ARG A 97 -15.81 -0.43 -1.27
C ARG A 97 -14.57 0.21 -0.63
N VAL A 98 -13.40 0.16 -1.28
CA VAL A 98 -12.12 0.66 -0.76
C VAL A 98 -11.97 2.14 -1.10
N THR A 99 -12.92 2.96 -0.66
CA THR A 99 -13.07 4.37 -1.09
C THR A 99 -12.39 5.39 -0.17
N SER A 100 -11.83 4.92 0.95
CA SER A 100 -11.27 5.77 2.01
C SER A 100 -9.75 5.67 2.12
N VAL A 101 -9.11 4.79 1.34
CA VAL A 101 -7.69 4.51 1.46
C VAL A 101 -6.89 5.73 0.99
N VAL A 102 -6.19 6.35 1.93
CA VAL A 102 -5.27 7.48 1.69
C VAL A 102 -3.84 7.00 1.48
N GLU A 103 -3.51 5.82 2.02
CA GLU A 103 -2.21 5.17 1.89
C GLU A 103 -2.38 3.71 1.47
N LEU A 104 -1.87 3.38 0.29
CA LEU A 104 -1.78 2.01 -0.22
C LEU A 104 -0.34 1.56 -0.23
N ARG A 105 -0.10 0.34 0.27
CA ARG A 105 1.23 -0.26 0.31
C ARG A 105 1.16 -1.66 -0.26
N ALA A 106 1.86 -1.85 -1.37
CA ALA A 106 1.91 -3.10 -2.09
C ALA A 106 3.33 -3.66 -1.97
N GLY A 107 3.56 -4.51 -0.96
CA GLY A 107 4.81 -5.22 -0.75
C GLY A 107 4.95 -6.45 -1.64
N ILE A 108 4.60 -6.30 -2.93
CA ILE A 108 4.50 -7.38 -3.91
C ILE A 108 4.90 -6.87 -5.29
N LYS A 109 5.34 -7.80 -6.15
CA LYS A 109 5.69 -7.51 -7.54
C LYS A 109 4.46 -7.32 -8.41
N LEU A 110 3.96 -6.10 -8.54
CA LEU A 110 2.77 -5.80 -9.34
C LEU A 110 2.94 -6.11 -10.83
N GLY A 111 4.13 -5.86 -11.37
CA GLY A 111 4.39 -5.89 -12.80
C GLY A 111 3.60 -4.84 -13.60
N ASP A 112 3.88 -4.75 -14.90
CA ASP A 112 3.22 -3.79 -15.79
C ASP A 112 1.69 -3.90 -15.76
N ALA A 113 1.17 -5.12 -15.80
CA ALA A 113 -0.28 -5.35 -15.81
C ALA A 113 -0.95 -5.00 -14.47
N GLY A 114 -0.27 -5.25 -13.34
CA GLY A 114 -0.76 -4.87 -12.03
C GLY A 114 -0.76 -3.36 -11.84
N LEU A 115 0.31 -2.69 -12.26
CA LEU A 115 0.43 -1.23 -12.19
C LEU A 115 -0.58 -0.53 -13.11
N ALA A 116 -0.78 -1.04 -14.33
CA ALA A 116 -1.81 -0.53 -15.24
C ALA A 116 -3.22 -0.70 -14.67
N SER A 117 -3.50 -1.83 -14.01
CA SER A 117 -4.78 -2.02 -13.32
C SER A 117 -4.95 -1.04 -12.17
N LEU A 118 -3.88 -0.82 -11.38
CA LEU A 118 -3.89 0.11 -10.27
C LEU A 118 -4.11 1.56 -10.73
N ALA A 119 -3.50 1.96 -11.85
CA ALA A 119 -3.70 3.27 -12.49
C ALA A 119 -5.16 3.53 -12.88
N SER A 120 -5.94 2.48 -13.11
CA SER A 120 -7.39 2.56 -13.42
C SER A 120 -8.32 2.40 -12.21
N ALA A 121 -7.78 2.30 -10.99
CA ALA A 121 -8.56 2.00 -9.80
C ALA A 121 -9.28 3.24 -9.24
N ASP A 122 -10.50 3.52 -9.72
CA ASP A 122 -11.31 4.67 -9.29
C ASP A 122 -11.55 4.72 -7.77
N ALA A 123 -11.63 3.55 -7.11
CA ALA A 123 -11.81 3.47 -5.66
C ALA A 123 -10.66 4.13 -4.87
N LEU A 124 -9.46 4.22 -5.46
CA LEU A 124 -8.29 4.87 -4.87
C LEU A 124 -8.23 6.38 -5.17
N GLY A 125 -9.34 7.01 -5.57
CA GLY A 125 -9.42 8.43 -5.90
C GLY A 125 -9.10 9.40 -4.75
N VAL A 126 -8.84 8.92 -3.53
CA VAL A 126 -8.33 9.72 -2.40
C VAL A 126 -6.95 9.28 -1.91
N CYS A 127 -6.33 8.31 -2.58
CA CYS A 127 -5.01 7.80 -2.24
C CYS A 127 -3.95 8.82 -2.65
N VAL A 128 -3.22 9.33 -1.66
CA VAL A 128 -2.15 10.33 -1.85
C VAL A 128 -0.78 9.76 -1.51
N HIS A 129 -0.72 8.56 -0.91
CA HIS A 129 0.51 7.87 -0.56
C HIS A 129 0.51 6.46 -1.15
N LEU A 130 1.46 6.19 -2.04
CA LEU A 130 1.68 4.86 -2.61
C LEU A 130 3.07 4.34 -2.23
N ALA A 131 3.15 3.15 -1.63
CA ALA A 131 4.39 2.44 -1.38
C ALA A 131 4.44 1.16 -2.21
N LEU A 132 5.48 1.01 -3.03
CA LEU A 132 5.67 -0.14 -3.91
C LEU A 132 6.93 -0.91 -3.53
N GLY A 133 6.75 -2.17 -3.18
CA GLY A 133 7.84 -3.10 -2.93
C GLY A 133 8.17 -3.93 -4.15
N MET A 134 9.34 -3.69 -4.76
CA MET A 134 9.84 -4.44 -5.91
C MET A 134 8.80 -4.49 -7.04
N PRO A 135 8.40 -3.34 -7.60
CA PRO A 135 7.27 -3.28 -8.52
C PRO A 135 7.46 -4.13 -9.78
N ASP A 136 8.69 -4.44 -10.20
CA ASP A 136 9.03 -5.28 -11.37
C ASP A 136 8.30 -4.82 -12.63
N ALA A 137 8.27 -3.49 -12.80
CA ALA A 137 7.50 -2.82 -13.84
C ALA A 137 8.38 -1.89 -14.66
N SER A 138 8.06 -1.82 -15.94
CA SER A 138 8.74 -1.02 -16.94
C SER A 138 8.59 0.48 -16.69
N THR A 139 9.48 1.28 -17.28
CA THR A 139 9.38 2.74 -17.25
C THR A 139 8.08 3.21 -17.91
N GLU A 140 7.61 2.50 -18.94
CA GLU A 140 6.37 2.75 -19.65
C GLU A 140 5.14 2.52 -18.76
N ALA A 141 5.13 1.45 -17.98
CA ALA A 141 4.07 1.20 -17.01
C ALA A 141 4.01 2.31 -15.94
N PHE A 142 5.17 2.78 -15.48
CA PHE A 142 5.23 3.93 -14.56
C PHE A 142 4.82 5.24 -15.21
N ALA A 143 5.15 5.46 -16.48
CA ALA A 143 4.69 6.64 -17.21
C ALA A 143 3.16 6.63 -17.33
N ALA A 144 2.55 5.47 -17.56
CA ALA A 144 1.11 5.30 -17.55
C ALA A 144 0.50 5.57 -16.16
N LEU A 145 1.11 5.05 -15.09
CA LEU A 145 0.69 5.39 -13.72
C LEU A 145 0.79 6.91 -13.48
N ALA A 146 1.90 7.54 -13.85
CA ALA A 146 2.11 8.98 -13.66
C ALA A 146 1.04 9.81 -14.37
N ALA A 147 0.61 9.40 -15.57
CA ALA A 147 -0.44 10.06 -16.33
C ALA A 147 -1.87 9.77 -15.83
N SER A 148 -2.05 8.78 -14.97
CA SER A 148 -3.37 8.37 -14.45
C SER A 148 -3.89 9.32 -13.36
N PRO A 149 -5.20 9.30 -13.03
CA PRO A 149 -5.75 10.08 -11.93
C PRO A 149 -5.01 9.85 -10.60
N LEU A 150 -4.62 8.60 -10.31
CA LEU A 150 -3.82 8.27 -9.14
C LEU A 150 -2.45 8.96 -9.19
N GLY A 151 -1.69 8.82 -10.27
CA GLY A 151 -0.37 9.44 -10.39
C GLY A 151 -0.39 10.98 -10.36
N GLN A 152 -1.48 11.59 -10.81
CA GLN A 152 -1.64 13.05 -10.80
C GLN A 152 -1.94 13.62 -9.41
N GLN A 153 -2.39 12.81 -8.45
CA GLN A 153 -2.71 13.24 -7.08
C GLN A 153 -1.74 12.73 -6.01
N LEU A 154 -0.86 11.77 -6.32
CA LEU A 154 0.09 11.24 -5.35
C LEU A 154 0.99 12.36 -4.81
N GLU A 155 1.04 12.47 -3.49
CA GLU A 155 1.90 13.38 -2.75
C GLU A 155 3.18 12.69 -2.25
N THR A 156 3.09 11.39 -1.98
CA THR A 156 4.20 10.55 -1.53
C THR A 156 4.28 9.26 -2.34
N LEU A 157 5.49 8.94 -2.80
CA LEU A 157 5.82 7.67 -3.45
C LEU A 157 7.01 7.04 -2.72
N GLU A 158 6.81 5.85 -2.14
CA GLU A 158 7.88 5.03 -1.57
C GLU A 158 8.26 3.92 -2.56
N TRP A 159 9.56 3.78 -2.79
CA TRP A 159 10.15 2.85 -3.74
C TRP A 159 11.08 1.85 -3.03
N GLY A 160 10.78 0.55 -3.16
CA GLY A 160 11.57 -0.54 -2.59
C GLY A 160 12.08 -1.54 -3.62
N GLY A 161 13.24 -2.14 -3.37
CA GLY A 161 13.83 -3.22 -4.18
C GLY A 161 14.74 -2.85 -5.36
N GLU A 162 14.21 -2.20 -6.40
CA GLU A 162 14.89 -2.06 -7.71
C GLU A 162 15.70 -0.78 -7.89
N THR A 163 16.69 -0.80 -8.78
CA THR A 163 17.46 0.38 -9.17
C THR A 163 16.60 1.34 -9.99
N ILE A 164 16.67 2.63 -9.67
CA ILE A 164 16.02 3.70 -10.42
C ILE A 164 16.85 3.98 -11.67
N THR A 165 16.22 3.96 -12.85
CA THR A 165 16.87 4.32 -14.12
C THR A 165 16.64 5.80 -14.45
N ASP A 166 17.41 6.36 -15.40
CA ASP A 166 17.18 7.72 -15.93
C ASP A 166 15.73 7.94 -16.38
N GLY A 167 15.17 6.93 -17.08
CA GLY A 167 13.81 6.99 -17.60
C GLY A 167 12.80 7.08 -16.47
N LEU A 168 12.94 6.21 -15.47
CA LEU A 168 12.06 6.20 -14.31
C LEU A 168 12.19 7.47 -13.47
N ALA A 169 13.41 7.98 -13.26
CA ALA A 169 13.64 9.24 -12.54
C ALA A 169 12.92 10.42 -13.23
N LYS A 170 12.98 10.49 -14.57
CA LYS A 170 12.25 11.51 -15.36
C LYS A 170 10.73 11.39 -15.21
N VAL A 171 10.21 10.17 -15.16
CA VAL A 171 8.79 9.92 -14.92
C VAL A 171 8.39 10.38 -13.52
N ILE A 172 9.16 10.03 -12.49
CA ILE A 172 8.87 10.38 -11.09
C ILE A 172 8.81 11.90 -10.90
N ILE A 173 9.80 12.64 -11.42
CA ILE A 173 9.81 14.11 -11.28
C ILE A 173 8.70 14.81 -12.09
N SER A 174 8.06 14.11 -13.04
CA SER A 174 6.96 14.65 -13.84
C SER A 174 5.61 14.62 -13.13
N MET A 175 5.47 13.84 -12.03
CA MET A 175 4.24 13.80 -11.24
C MET A 175 4.02 15.15 -10.52
N PRO A 176 2.93 15.88 -10.82
CA PRO A 176 2.82 17.30 -10.44
C PRO A 176 2.60 17.49 -8.94
N CYS A 177 1.84 16.60 -8.29
CA CYS A 177 1.54 16.66 -6.86
C CYS A 177 2.59 15.97 -6.00
N LEU A 178 3.54 15.25 -6.60
CA LEU A 178 4.52 14.47 -5.85
C LEU A 178 5.48 15.42 -5.12
N GLN A 179 5.48 15.32 -3.80
CA GLN A 179 6.25 16.17 -2.90
C GLN A 179 7.34 15.40 -2.17
N THR A 180 7.08 14.12 -1.87
CA THR A 180 7.98 13.25 -1.12
C THR A 180 8.29 12.02 -1.96
N PHE A 181 9.57 11.73 -2.12
CA PHE A 181 10.03 10.50 -2.76
C PHE A 181 10.98 9.78 -1.83
N VAL A 182 10.67 8.51 -1.56
CA VAL A 182 11.45 7.66 -0.67
C VAL A 182 12.04 6.52 -1.47
N ALA A 183 13.33 6.26 -1.31
CA ALA A 183 14.00 5.11 -1.91
C ALA A 183 14.89 4.43 -0.86
N SER A 184 15.14 3.14 -1.02
CA SER A 184 16.15 2.41 -0.25
C SER A 184 17.57 2.74 -0.74
N THR A 185 18.55 2.65 0.17
CA THR A 185 19.97 2.87 -0.12
C THR A 185 20.45 2.06 -1.33
N GLY A 186 21.18 2.70 -2.24
CA GLY A 186 21.74 2.07 -3.44
C GLY A 186 20.80 2.04 -4.65
N GLN A 187 19.50 2.24 -4.45
CA GLN A 187 18.54 2.27 -5.56
C GLN A 187 18.62 3.55 -6.39
N ALA A 188 18.87 4.68 -5.73
CA ALA A 188 18.94 5.99 -6.37
C ALA A 188 20.35 6.40 -6.81
N SER A 189 21.33 5.48 -6.73
CA SER A 189 22.74 5.73 -7.05
C SER A 189 22.89 6.33 -8.45
N GLY A 190 23.40 7.56 -8.52
CA GLY A 190 23.59 8.31 -9.76
C GLY A 190 22.47 9.29 -10.09
N PHE A 191 21.35 9.26 -9.35
CA PHE A 191 20.18 10.13 -9.55
C PHE A 191 19.85 10.98 -8.33
N GLU A 192 20.64 10.90 -7.27
CA GLU A 192 20.45 11.71 -6.07
C GLU A 192 20.53 13.21 -6.38
N SER A 193 21.30 13.61 -7.40
CA SER A 193 21.35 15.00 -7.85
C SER A 193 20.03 15.46 -8.48
N VAL A 194 19.41 14.64 -9.33
CA VAL A 194 18.16 14.97 -10.04
C VAL A 194 16.97 14.90 -9.09
N LEU A 195 16.82 13.78 -8.37
CA LEU A 195 15.75 13.58 -7.40
C LEU A 195 15.90 14.55 -6.22
N GLY A 196 17.13 14.73 -5.73
CA GLY A 196 17.43 15.70 -4.67
C GLY A 196 17.20 17.14 -5.10
N ALA A 197 17.44 17.51 -6.37
CA ALA A 197 17.10 18.85 -6.86
C ALA A 197 15.58 19.10 -6.85
N ARG A 198 14.78 18.09 -7.21
CA ARG A 198 13.31 18.18 -7.27
C ARG A 198 12.64 18.14 -5.91
N PHE A 199 13.06 17.24 -5.03
CA PHE A 199 12.38 16.98 -3.74
C PHE A 199 13.13 17.53 -2.53
N ARG A 200 14.42 17.90 -2.66
CA ARG A 200 15.24 18.51 -1.61
C ARG A 200 15.22 17.68 -0.32
N GLU A 201 14.85 18.29 0.81
CA GLU A 201 14.73 17.63 2.11
C GLU A 201 13.65 16.53 2.16
N ARG A 202 12.79 16.46 1.14
CA ARG A 202 11.76 15.43 0.97
C ARG A 202 12.17 14.30 0.02
N PHE A 203 13.42 14.30 -0.44
CA PHE A 203 14.06 13.11 -0.99
C PHE A 203 14.67 12.33 0.17
N ILE A 204 14.10 11.17 0.48
CA ILE A 204 14.50 10.37 1.65
C ILE A 204 15.12 9.07 1.15
N VAL A 205 16.35 8.81 1.57
CA VAL A 205 17.05 7.56 1.30
C VAL A 205 17.10 6.76 2.59
N GLU A 206 16.41 5.63 2.61
CA GLU A 206 16.33 4.75 3.78
C GLU A 206 17.35 3.63 3.72
N ASN A 207 18.02 3.39 4.85
CA ASN A 207 18.98 2.31 5.01
C ASN A 207 18.35 1.09 5.70
N GLU A 208 17.14 0.72 5.28
CA GLU A 208 16.41 -0.44 5.81
C GLU A 208 16.68 -1.66 4.93
N PRO A 209 17.36 -2.70 5.43
CA PRO A 209 17.81 -3.84 4.62
C PRO A 209 16.69 -4.84 4.25
N GLY A 210 15.42 -4.56 4.53
CA GLY A 210 14.33 -5.49 4.28
C GLY A 210 12.97 -4.85 4.07
N MET A 211 12.08 -5.56 3.37
CA MET A 211 10.74 -5.08 2.98
C MET A 211 9.74 -4.94 4.14
N GLY A 212 10.15 -5.22 5.39
CA GLY A 212 9.29 -5.13 6.56
C GLY A 212 8.73 -3.72 6.80
N TYR A 213 9.48 -2.68 6.41
CA TYR A 213 9.01 -1.31 6.49
C TYR A 213 7.79 -1.04 5.61
N LEU A 214 7.54 -1.83 4.55
CA LEU A 214 6.35 -1.64 3.71
C LEU A 214 5.07 -1.99 4.46
N LEU A 215 5.13 -2.82 5.50
CA LEU A 215 3.99 -3.13 6.36
C LEU A 215 3.86 -2.15 7.51
N ASP A 216 4.98 -1.83 8.18
CA ASP A 216 4.98 -1.02 9.40
C ASP A 216 4.97 0.49 9.11
N GLY A 217 5.64 0.84 8.03
CA GLY A 217 5.79 2.16 7.49
C GLY A 217 6.97 2.95 7.89
N VAL A 218 7.32 3.85 6.99
CA VAL A 218 8.32 4.85 7.25
C VAL A 218 7.80 5.82 8.30
N LYS A 219 8.55 5.89 9.40
CA LYS A 219 8.24 6.74 10.54
C LYS A 219 8.28 8.21 10.11
N GLY A 220 7.15 8.91 10.29
CA GLY A 220 7.04 10.34 9.96
C GLY A 220 6.59 10.63 8.53
N ILE A 221 6.50 9.61 7.67
CA ILE A 221 5.97 9.73 6.30
C ILE A 221 4.60 9.07 6.21
N SER A 222 4.47 7.89 6.84
CA SER A 222 3.20 7.16 6.85
C SER A 222 2.10 7.97 7.53
N TYR A 223 0.89 7.91 6.97
CA TYR A 223 -0.30 8.52 7.55
C TYR A 223 -0.43 8.10 9.01
N ARG A 224 -0.60 9.08 9.89
CA ARG A 224 -1.08 8.84 11.24
C ARG A 224 -2.44 9.49 11.36
N PRO A 225 -3.44 8.79 11.93
CA PRO A 225 -4.67 9.47 12.29
C PRO A 225 -4.32 10.68 13.16
N PRO A 226 -4.98 11.84 12.97
CA PRO A 226 -4.79 12.96 13.87
C PRO A 226 -5.14 12.51 15.29
N PRO A 227 -4.37 12.91 16.33
CA PRO A 227 -4.73 12.62 17.71
C PRO A 227 -6.12 13.18 17.97
N LYS A 228 -7.01 12.38 18.57
CA LYS A 228 -8.34 12.85 18.97
C LYS A 228 -8.15 14.02 19.95
N ARG A 229 -8.73 15.18 19.63
CA ARG A 229 -8.86 16.32 20.53
C ARG A 229 -9.84 16.01 21.65
#